data_AF-A0A658NLQ7-F1
#
_entry.id   AF-A0A658NLQ7-F1
#
_cell.length_a   1.000
_cell.length_b   1.000
_cell.length_c   1.000
_cell.angle_alpha   90.00
_cell.angle_beta   90.00
_cell.angle_gamma   90.00
#
_symmetry.space_group_name_H-M   'P 1'
#
loop_
_entity.id
_entity.type
_entity.pdbx_description
1 polymer ?
#
loop_
_entity_poly.entity_id
_entity_poly.type
_entity_poly.pdbx_seq_one_letter_code
_entity_poly.pdbx_strand_id
1 'polypeptide(L)' 'LRRDNPFDAYISGAYASLDELPPGAVVGTSSQRRQVQLRQLRPDLEIKDLRGNINTRLAKSAAGEFDAIILACAGLERL' A
#
# COMPACT_ATOMS: atom_id res chain seq x y z
N LEU A 1 -25.40 -9.90 -3.23
CA LEU A 1 -24.14 -10.48 -2.72
C LEU A 1 -23.76 -9.80 -1.41
N ARG A 2 -23.19 -10.53 -0.45
CA ARG A 2 -22.66 -9.98 0.80
C ARG A 2 -21.42 -9.15 0.50
N ARG A 3 -21.20 -8.04 1.22
CA ARG A 3 -20.04 -7.17 1.03
C ARG A 3 -18.78 -7.86 1.60
N ASP A 4 -17.73 -7.91 0.78
CA ASP A 4 -16.40 -8.38 1.20
C ASP A 4 -15.72 -7.37 2.14
N ASN A 5 -14.56 -7.75 2.67
CA ASN A 5 -13.79 -6.92 3.61
C ASN A 5 -13.58 -5.48 3.09
N PRO A 6 -14.12 -4.46 3.77
CA PRO A 6 -14.08 -3.08 3.29
C PRO A 6 -12.76 -2.36 3.59
N PHE A 7 -11.83 -3.00 4.30
CA PHE A 7 -10.60 -2.36 4.77
C PHE A 7 -9.49 -2.31 3.71
N ASP A 8 -8.55 -1.39 3.94
CA ASP A 8 -7.29 -1.33 3.22
C ASP A 8 -6.22 -2.19 3.94
N ALA A 9 -5.34 -2.82 3.17
CA ALA A 9 -4.23 -3.62 3.67
C ALA A 9 -2.91 -2.86 3.50
N TYR A 10 -2.15 -2.77 4.58
CA TYR A 10 -0.74 -2.39 4.57
C TYR A 10 0.12 -3.62 4.29
N ILE A 11 1.06 -3.50 3.35
CA ILE A 11 1.98 -4.58 2.99
C ILE A 11 3.39 -4.00 2.94
N SER A 12 4.30 -4.59 3.68
CA SER A 12 5.74 -4.33 3.62
C SER A 12 6.49 -5.61 3.94
N GLY A 13 7.67 -5.78 3.36
CA GLY A 13 8.60 -6.87 3.70
C GLY A 13 9.55 -6.53 4.85
N ALA A 14 9.71 -5.25 5.19
CA ALA A 14 10.75 -4.78 6.11
C ALA A 14 10.21 -4.07 7.36
N TYR A 15 8.99 -3.53 7.29
CA TYR A 15 8.41 -2.72 8.37
C TYR A 15 7.04 -3.30 8.76
N ALA A 16 6.74 -3.40 10.06
CA ALA A 16 5.51 -4.05 10.51
C ALA A 16 4.28 -3.12 10.43
N SER A 17 4.49 -1.81 10.34
CA SER A 17 3.42 -0.81 10.35
C SER A 17 3.79 0.46 9.59
N LEU A 18 2.80 1.30 9.32
CA LEU A 18 3.01 2.62 8.73
C LEU A 18 3.90 3.51 9.61
N ASP A 19 3.84 3.36 10.94
CA ASP A 19 4.59 4.19 11.90
C ASP A 19 6.08 3.85 11.92
N GLU A 20 6.44 2.61 11.57
CA GLU A 20 7.84 2.16 11.50
C GLU A 20 8.57 2.61 10.22
N LEU A 21 7.85 3.15 9.23
CA LEU A 21 8.48 3.64 8.02
C LEU A 21 9.42 4.82 8.32
N PRO A 22 10.67 4.80 7.81
CA PRO A 22 11.58 5.93 7.98
C PRO A 22 11.07 7.17 7.21
N PRO A 23 11.50 8.38 7.60
CA PRO A 23 11.21 9.59 6.84
C PRO A 23 11.64 9.46 5.38
N GLY A 24 10.78 9.88 4.45
CA GLY A 24 11.03 9.77 3.01
C GLY A 24 10.78 8.37 2.43
N ALA A 25 10.30 7.40 3.21
CA ALA A 25 9.97 6.07 2.69
C ALA A 25 8.91 6.14 1.56
N VAL A 26 9.06 5.23 0.60
CA VAL A 26 8.27 5.17 -0.63
C VAL A 26 7.07 4.25 -0.44
N VAL A 27 5.86 4.82 -0.50
CA VAL A 27 4.61 4.06 -0.40
C VAL A 27 3.87 4.01 -1.74
N GLY A 28 3.58 2.80 -2.21
CA GLY A 28 2.93 2.54 -3.49
C GLY A 28 1.41 2.49 -3.42
N THR A 29 0.72 3.44 -4.05
CA THR A 29 -0.73 3.34 -4.30
C THR A 29 -1.21 4.33 -5.38
N SER A 30 -2.02 3.88 -6.34
CA SER A 30 -2.67 4.75 -7.33
C SER A 30 -4.08 5.22 -6.93
N SER A 31 -4.53 4.92 -5.70
CA SER A 31 -5.82 5.40 -5.21
C SER A 31 -5.69 6.79 -4.60
N GLN A 32 -6.28 7.82 -5.23
CA GLN A 32 -6.26 9.18 -4.69
C GLN A 32 -6.78 9.27 -3.25
N ARG A 33 -7.83 8.51 -2.92
CA ARG A 33 -8.36 8.41 -1.54
C ARG A 33 -7.26 8.03 -0.56
N ARG A 34 -6.50 6.97 -0.86
CA ARG A 34 -5.42 6.50 0.02
C ARG A 34 -4.27 7.49 0.07
N GLN A 35 -3.90 8.09 -1.07
CA GLN A 35 -2.81 9.08 -1.10
C GLN A 35 -3.11 10.29 -0.21
N VAL A 36 -4.34 10.82 -0.25
CA VAL A 36 -4.72 11.97 0.59
C VAL A 36 -4.66 11.60 2.07
N GLN A 37 -5.20 10.44 2.45
CA GLN A 37 -5.18 9.99 3.86
C GLN A 37 -3.76 9.75 4.36
N LEU A 38 -2.90 9.12 3.55
CA LEU A 38 -1.49 8.90 3.90
C LEU A 38 -0.74 10.22 4.09
N ARG A 39 -0.90 11.19 3.18
CA ARG A 39 -0.22 12.49 3.29
C ARG A 39 -0.71 13.31 4.50
N GLN A 40 -1.96 13.12 4.93
CA GLN A 40 -2.46 13.75 6.16
C GLN A 40 -1.85 13.15 7.42
N LEU A 41 -1.67 11.83 7.46
CA LEU A 41 -1.12 11.11 8.61
C LEU A 41 0.42 11.19 8.68
N ARG A 42 1.07 11.08 7.53
CA ARG A 42 2.52 10.98 7.37
C ARG A 42 2.98 11.81 6.15
N PRO A 43 3.03 13.15 6.29
CA PRO A 43 3.39 14.05 5.20
C PRO A 43 4.85 13.90 4.72
N ASP A 44 5.67 13.20 5.49
CA ASP A 44 7.08 12.89 5.21
C ASP A 44 7.28 11.72 4.23
N LEU A 45 6.23 10.94 3.92
CA LEU A 45 6.33 9.80 3.02
C LEU A 45 6.27 10.22 1.54
N GLU A 46 7.05 9.55 0.71
CA GLU A 46 6.97 9.69 -0.74
C GLU A 46 5.90 8.75 -1.30
N ILE A 47 4.80 9.30 -1.80
CA ILE A 47 3.70 8.48 -2.34
C ILE A 47 3.86 8.34 -3.85
N LYS A 48 4.14 7.11 -4.33
CA LYS A 48 4.33 6.78 -5.74
C LYS A 48 3.18 5.95 -6.32
N ASP A 49 2.98 6.09 -7.63
CA ASP A 49 1.94 5.39 -8.37
C ASP A 49 2.27 3.88 -8.49
N LEU A 50 1.28 3.02 -8.23
CA LEU A 50 1.42 1.55 -8.28
C LEU A 50 0.29 0.94 -9.11
N ARG A 51 0.64 0.51 -10.33
CA ARG A 51 -0.29 -0.04 -11.33
C ARG A 51 -0.03 -1.53 -11.59
N GLY A 52 -0.94 -2.14 -12.34
CA GLY A 52 -0.97 -3.59 -12.59
C GLY A 52 -2.04 -4.31 -11.77
N ASN A 53 -2.16 -5.62 -11.98
CA ASN A 53 -3.02 -6.49 -11.16
C ASN A 53 -2.36 -6.77 -9.79
N ILE A 54 -3.04 -7.49 -8.90
CA ILE A 54 -2.55 -7.72 -7.54
C ILE A 54 -1.22 -8.47 -7.53
N ASN A 55 -1.08 -9.52 -8.34
CA ASN A 55 0.16 -10.30 -8.42
C ASN A 55 1.36 -9.45 -8.87
N THR A 56 1.19 -8.61 -9.89
CA THR A 56 2.26 -7.70 -10.33
C THR A 56 2.63 -6.69 -9.24
N ARG A 57 1.65 -6.20 -8.47
CA ARG A 57 1.92 -5.24 -7.39
C ARG A 57 2.66 -5.89 -6.21
N LEU A 58 2.28 -7.10 -5.82
CA LEU A 58 2.99 -7.88 -4.81
C LEU A 58 4.43 -8.17 -5.24
N ALA A 59 4.64 -8.53 -6.51
CA ALA A 59 5.98 -8.75 -7.06
C ALA A 59 6.86 -7.49 -7.01
N LYS A 60 6.31 -6.32 -7.36
CA LYS A 60 7.01 -5.02 -7.25
C LYS A 60 7.41 -4.69 -5.81
N SER A 61 6.53 -4.97 -4.84
CA SER A 61 6.84 -4.80 -3.42
C SER A 61 7.93 -5.76 -2.97
N ALA A 62 7.85 -7.04 -3.34
CA ALA A 62 8.87 -8.04 -3.02
C ALA A 62 10.24 -7.73 -3.67
N ALA A 63 10.23 -7.06 -4.83
CA ALA A 63 11.44 -6.60 -5.51
C ALA A 63 12.07 -5.34 -4.87
N GLY A 64 11.46 -4.76 -3.84
CA GLY A 64 11.97 -3.57 -3.15
C GLY A 64 11.77 -2.26 -3.93
N GLU A 65 10.88 -2.22 -4.94
CA GLU A 65 10.54 -0.96 -5.63
C GLU A 65 9.81 0.04 -4.71
N PHE A 66 9.25 -0.45 -3.60
CA PHE A 66 8.51 0.32 -2.60
C PHE A 66 8.83 -0.21 -1.21
N ASP A 67 8.94 0.68 -0.22
CA ASP A 67 9.09 0.31 1.19
C ASP A 67 7.79 -0.30 1.75
N ALA A 68 6.65 0.18 1.26
CA ALA A 68 5.34 -0.40 1.52
C ALA A 68 4.36 -0.16 0.36
N ILE A 69 3.31 -0.96 0.26
CA ILE A 69 2.20 -0.75 -0.67
C ILE A 69 0.86 -0.85 0.04
N ILE A 70 -0.16 -0.12 -0.46
CA ILE A 70 -1.52 -0.18 0.09
C ILE A 70 -2.51 -0.77 -0.93
N LEU A 71 -3.10 -1.92 -0.59
CA LEU A 71 -4.08 -2.64 -1.40
C LEU A 71 -5.44 -2.74 -0.68
N ALA A 72 -6.46 -3.28 -1.35
CA ALA A 72 -7.74 -3.57 -0.69
C ALA A 72 -7.70 -4.99 -0.11
N CYS A 73 -8.15 -5.19 1.13
CA CYS A 73 -8.21 -6.52 1.75
C CYS A 73 -9.04 -7.50 0.91
N ALA A 74 -10.24 -7.08 0.47
CA ALA A 74 -11.08 -7.91 -0.39
C ALA A 74 -10.41 -8.33 -1.71
N GLY A 75 -9.45 -7.55 -2.23
CA GLY A 75 -8.68 -7.96 -3.41
C GLY A 75 -7.72 -9.10 -3.11
N LEU A 76 -7.06 -9.05 -1.95
CA LEU A 76 -6.11 -10.06 -1.49
C LEU A 76 -6.80 -11.35 -1.08
N GLU A 77 -7.93 -11.27 -0.39
CA GLU A 77 -8.71 -12.42 0.09
C GLU A 77 -9.32 -13.27 -1.05
N ARG A 78 -9.43 -12.70 -2.26
CA ARG A 78 -9.97 -13.38 -3.45
C ARG A 78 -8.91 -14.01 -4.35
N LEU A 79 -7.63 -13.80 -4.05
CA LEU A 79 -6.53 -14.52 -4.71
C LEU A 79 -6.44 -15.96 -4.19
#